data_AF-A0A0D7BVF0-F1
#
_entry.id   AF-A0A0D7BVF0-F1
#
_cell.length_a   1.000
_cell.length_b   1.000
_cell.length_c   1.000
_cell.angle_alpha   90.00
_cell.angle_beta   90.00
_cell.angle_gamma   90.00
#
_symmetry.space_group_name_H-M   'P 1'
#
loop_
_entity.id
_entity.type
_entity.pdbx_description
1 polymer ?
#
loop_
_entity_poly.entity_id
_entity_poly.type
_entity_poly.pdbx_seq_one_letter_code
_entity_poly.pdbx_strand_id
1 'polypeptide(L)'
;FPWPPNILNHYILQPNPAYVASSSIQSTNLPYDAHPVHMRTLSAPLRLFTQSDVAIGNYGTVLWIDTQTEEYFMQSATGQRLAGATLSSAGPDAENPDVVAYSAGSESVYNIHDQNSWCVLALDEPNGRVALGALDGIISIMDFA
;
A
#
# COMPACT_ATOMS: atom_id res chain seq x y z
N PHE A 1 -5.08 -1.06 -25.86
CA PHE A 1 -3.98 -0.77 -24.90
C PHE A 1 -4.58 0.03 -23.77
N PRO A 2 -4.27 -0.21 -22.48
CA PRO A 2 -2.90 -0.54 -22.04
C PRO A 2 -2.80 -1.65 -20.97
N TRP A 3 -1.57 -2.09 -20.76
CA TRP A 3 -1.12 -2.97 -19.69
C TRP A 3 -1.45 -2.39 -18.31
N PRO A 4 -1.62 -3.21 -17.26
CA PRO A 4 -1.75 -2.71 -15.90
C PRO A 4 -0.51 -1.87 -15.56
N PRO A 5 -0.68 -0.60 -15.17
CA PRO A 5 0.47 0.18 -14.75
C PRO A 5 1.01 -0.48 -13.48
N ASN A 6 2.33 -0.75 -13.48
CA ASN A 6 3.10 -1.36 -12.40
C ASN A 6 3.26 -0.41 -11.20
N ILE A 7 2.15 0.18 -10.76
CA ILE A 7 2.12 1.28 -9.80
C ILE A 7 0.98 1.09 -8.81
N LEU A 8 1.22 1.50 -7.57
CA LEU A 8 0.19 1.65 -6.55
C LEU A 8 0.05 3.14 -6.24
N ASN A 9 -1.11 3.72 -6.58
CA ASN A 9 -1.39 5.12 -6.29
C ASN A 9 -2.07 5.25 -4.93
N HIS A 10 -1.49 6.06 -4.06
CA HIS A 10 -2.04 6.38 -2.76
C HIS A 10 -2.80 7.70 -2.84
N TYR A 11 -4.10 7.64 -2.53
CA TYR A 11 -4.97 8.80 -2.42
C TYR A 11 -5.53 8.89 -1.00
N ILE A 12 -5.68 10.11 -0.49
CA ILE A 12 -6.32 10.38 0.80
C ILE A 12 -7.60 11.18 0.58
N LEU A 13 -8.66 10.78 1.27
CA LEU A 13 -9.88 11.58 1.45
C LEU A 13 -9.78 12.31 2.79
N GLN A 14 -9.79 13.64 2.76
CA GLN A 14 -9.73 14.43 3.98
C GLN A 14 -11.09 14.43 4.69
N PRO A 15 -11.13 14.36 6.03
CA PRO A 15 -12.37 14.53 6.78
C PRO A 15 -12.98 15.91 6.48
N ASN A 16 -14.27 15.94 6.17
CA ASN A 16 -14.98 17.20 5.93
C ASN A 16 -15.27 17.89 7.28
N PRO A 17 -14.70 19.07 7.57
CA PRO A 17 -14.91 19.76 8.85
C PRO A 17 -16.35 20.25 9.05
N ALA A 18 -17.14 20.35 7.99
CA ALA A 18 -18.55 20.72 8.04
C ALA A 18 -19.49 19.51 8.24
N TYR A 19 -18.95 18.29 8.38
CA TYR A 19 -19.75 17.09 8.58
C TYR A 19 -20.52 17.11 9.90
N VAL A 20 -21.82 16.83 9.82
CA VAL A 20 -22.71 16.71 10.98
C VAL A 20 -23.16 15.25 11.12
N ALA A 21 -22.57 14.54 12.08
CA ALA A 21 -22.79 13.10 12.29
C ALA A 21 -24.22 12.73 12.71
N SER A 22 -24.98 13.67 13.27
CA SER A 22 -26.37 13.46 13.66
C SER A 22 -27.36 13.58 12.49
N SER A 23 -26.93 14.09 11.34
CA SER A 23 -27.75 14.26 10.15
C SER A 23 -27.52 13.13 9.15
N SER A 24 -28.50 12.87 8.27
CA SER A 24 -28.34 11.87 7.21
C SER A 24 -27.20 12.23 6.25
N ILE A 25 -26.48 11.23 5.74
CA ILE A 25 -25.45 11.41 4.72
C ILE A 25 -26.10 11.85 3.40
N GLN A 26 -25.71 13.03 2.92
CA GLN A 26 -26.19 13.64 1.67
C GLN A 26 -25.05 14.37 0.97
N SER A 27 -25.23 14.81 -0.28
CA SER A 27 -24.19 15.54 -1.03
C SER A 27 -23.73 16.83 -0.34
N THR A 28 -24.55 17.41 0.54
CA THR A 28 -24.22 18.60 1.35
C THR A 28 -23.73 18.26 2.77
N ASN A 29 -23.71 16.98 3.15
CA ASN A 29 -23.30 16.47 4.46
C ASN A 29 -22.54 15.15 4.30
N LEU A 30 -21.39 15.20 3.65
CA LEU A 30 -20.50 14.05 3.49
C LEU A 30 -19.46 14.03 4.62
N PRO A 31 -19.07 12.84 5.13
CA PRO A 31 -18.04 12.72 6.16
C PRO A 31 -16.62 13.06 5.68
N TYR A 32 -16.39 13.00 4.36
CA TYR A 32 -15.12 13.32 3.73
C TYR A 32 -15.33 14.27 2.55
N ASP A 33 -14.29 15.01 2.21
CA ASP A 33 -14.25 15.81 0.99
C ASP A 33 -14.30 14.90 -0.24
N ALA A 34 -15.10 15.30 -1.23
CA ALA A 34 -15.34 14.47 -2.42
C ALA A 34 -14.14 14.37 -3.38
N HIS A 35 -13.06 15.12 -3.13
CA HIS A 35 -11.88 15.16 -3.98
C HIS A 35 -10.72 14.39 -3.31
N PRO A 36 -10.40 13.17 -3.78
CA PRO A 36 -9.22 12.46 -3.31
C PRO A 36 -7.96 13.24 -3.66
N VAL A 37 -7.10 13.46 -2.66
CA VAL A 37 -5.79 14.08 -2.86
C VAL A 37 -4.79 12.97 -3.19
N HIS A 38 -4.13 13.07 -4.34
CA HIS A 38 -3.05 12.16 -4.69
C HIS A 38 -1.83 12.44 -3.82
N MET A 39 -1.40 11.46 -3.05
CA MET A 39 -0.26 11.60 -2.13
C MET A 39 1.04 11.13 -2.77
N ARG A 40 1.02 9.97 -3.44
CA ARG A 40 2.20 9.34 -4.02
C ARG A 40 1.84 8.19 -4.97
N THR A 41 2.77 7.92 -5.87
CA THR A 41 2.80 6.72 -6.71
C THR A 41 3.95 5.83 -6.26
N LEU A 42 3.64 4.59 -5.87
CA LEU A 42 4.62 3.60 -5.43
C LEU A 42 4.90 2.57 -6.54
N SER A 43 6.11 2.04 -6.59
CA SER A 43 6.46 0.99 -7.56
C SER A 43 5.86 -0.36 -7.15
N ALA A 44 4.90 -0.85 -7.93
CA ALA A 44 4.20 -2.11 -7.67
C ALA A 44 4.06 -2.94 -8.96
N PRO A 45 5.15 -3.55 -9.46
CA PRO A 45 5.13 -4.40 -10.64
C PRO A 45 4.18 -5.57 -10.49
N LEU A 46 3.22 -5.71 -11.41
CA LEU A 46 2.30 -6.83 -11.44
C LEU A 46 2.30 -7.46 -12.83
N ARG A 47 2.73 -8.72 -12.93
CA ARG A 47 2.46 -9.52 -14.12
C ARG A 47 0.95 -9.73 -14.24
N LEU A 48 0.45 -9.84 -15.48
CA LEU A 48 -0.97 -10.09 -15.75
C LEU A 48 -1.48 -11.30 -14.95
N PHE A 49 -2.62 -11.15 -14.28
CA PHE A 49 -3.28 -12.20 -13.49
C PHE A 49 -2.47 -12.68 -12.27
N THR A 50 -1.43 -11.97 -11.84
CA THR A 50 -0.72 -12.31 -10.60
C THR A 50 -1.54 -11.90 -9.40
N GLN A 51 -1.51 -12.73 -8.36
CA GLN A 51 -2.14 -12.41 -7.11
C GLN A 51 -1.34 -11.33 -6.36
N SER A 52 -2.07 -10.35 -5.86
CA SER A 52 -1.55 -9.21 -5.10
C SER A 52 -2.52 -8.88 -3.98
N ASP A 53 -2.01 -8.33 -2.90
CA ASP A 53 -2.82 -7.78 -1.82
C ASP A 53 -2.13 -6.55 -1.21
N VAL A 54 -2.87 -5.72 -0.50
CA VAL A 54 -2.37 -4.51 0.15
C VAL A 54 -2.95 -4.38 1.55
N ALA A 55 -2.10 -4.06 2.52
CA ALA A 55 -2.50 -3.75 3.89
C ALA A 55 -2.01 -2.35 4.26
N ILE A 56 -2.89 -1.55 4.84
CA ILE A 56 -2.58 -0.21 5.35
C ILE A 56 -2.74 -0.23 6.86
N GLY A 57 -1.71 0.23 7.56
CA GLY A 57 -1.67 0.33 9.02
C GLY A 57 -2.12 1.69 9.53
N ASN A 58 -2.37 1.74 10.84
CA ASN A 58 -2.93 2.89 11.55
C ASN A 58 -1.99 4.10 11.67
N TYR A 59 -0.67 3.89 11.56
CA TYR A 59 0.38 4.90 11.65
C TYR A 59 1.00 5.23 10.29
N GLY A 60 0.29 4.86 9.22
CA GLY A 60 0.66 5.21 7.86
C GLY A 60 1.63 4.23 7.23
N THR A 61 1.86 3.04 7.76
CA THR A 61 2.57 2.02 6.96
C THR A 61 1.63 1.43 5.90
N VAL A 62 2.12 1.24 4.68
CA VAL A 62 1.48 0.40 3.68
C VAL A 62 2.40 -0.75 3.32
N LEU A 63 1.87 -1.96 3.27
CA LEU A 63 2.56 -3.15 2.77
C LEU A 63 1.76 -3.70 1.60
N TRP A 64 2.43 -4.30 0.64
CA TRP A 64 1.77 -4.94 -0.50
C TRP A 64 2.56 -6.15 -1.02
N ILE A 65 1.83 -7.05 -1.66
CA ILE A 65 2.41 -8.17 -2.41
C ILE A 65 2.36 -7.81 -3.89
N ASP A 66 3.50 -7.85 -4.55
CA ASP A 66 3.58 -7.67 -5.99
C ASP A 66 4.55 -8.70 -6.62
N THR A 67 4.90 -8.52 -7.89
CA THR A 67 5.82 -9.39 -8.60
C THR A 67 7.27 -9.12 -8.22
N GLN A 68 8.01 -10.19 -7.92
CA GLN A 68 9.47 -10.12 -7.85
C GLN A 68 10.07 -9.83 -9.24
N THR A 69 10.87 -8.77 -9.34
CA THR A 69 11.51 -8.34 -10.60
C THR A 69 13.03 -8.48 -10.62
N GLU A 70 13.65 -8.98 -9.55
CA GLU A 70 15.11 -8.94 -9.34
C GLU A 70 15.89 -10.07 -10.03
N GLU A 71 15.25 -10.94 -10.81
CA GLU A 71 15.96 -11.93 -11.63
C GLU A 71 16.57 -11.26 -12.88
N TYR A 72 17.80 -10.76 -12.72
CA TYR A 72 18.55 -9.93 -13.68
C TYR A 72 18.79 -10.53 -15.08
N PHE A 73 18.42 -11.79 -15.33
CA PHE A 73 18.71 -12.49 -16.59
C PHE A 73 17.56 -13.28 -17.22
N MET A 74 16.44 -13.48 -16.51
CA MET A 74 15.23 -14.14 -17.01
C MET A 74 14.04 -13.48 -16.35
N GLN A 75 13.00 -13.12 -17.12
CA GLN A 75 11.71 -12.79 -16.51
C GLN A 75 11.17 -14.07 -15.87
N SER A 76 11.39 -14.24 -14.57
CA SER A 76 10.81 -15.35 -13.82
C SER A 76 9.30 -15.38 -14.08
N ALA A 77 8.79 -16.53 -14.51
CA ALA A 77 7.35 -16.72 -14.70
C ALA A 77 6.60 -16.72 -13.35
N THR A 78 7.34 -16.87 -12.26
CA THR A 78 6.85 -16.95 -10.89
C THR A 78 7.57 -15.95 -10.00
N GLY A 79 7.11 -15.84 -8.77
CA GLY A 79 7.80 -15.10 -7.72
C GLY A 79 7.08 -13.84 -7.29
N GLN A 80 6.91 -13.69 -5.99
CA GLN A 80 6.29 -12.54 -5.36
C GLN A 80 7.29 -11.86 -4.43
N ARG A 81 7.10 -10.57 -4.17
CA ARG A 81 7.78 -9.89 -3.08
C ARG A 81 6.77 -9.21 -2.17
N LEU A 82 7.10 -9.20 -0.89
CA LEU A 82 6.47 -8.35 0.10
C LEU A 82 7.26 -7.04 0.12
N ALA A 83 6.62 -5.97 -0.31
CA ALA A 83 7.17 -4.63 -0.28
C ALA A 83 6.33 -3.74 0.64
N GLY A 84 6.84 -2.58 0.99
CA GLY A 84 6.09 -1.61 1.75
C GLY A 84 6.77 -0.26 1.87
N ALA A 85 6.01 0.70 2.38
CA ALA A 85 6.46 2.05 2.60
C ALA A 85 5.77 2.72 3.78
N THR A 86 6.45 3.68 4.40
CA THR A 86 5.84 4.58 5.38
C THR A 86 5.25 5.80 4.68
N LEU A 87 3.98 6.08 4.97
CA LEU A 87 3.14 7.09 4.32
C LEU A 87 3.20 8.46 4.99
N SER A 88 4.12 8.67 5.94
CA SER A 88 4.22 9.90 6.73
C SER A 88 4.08 11.16 5.88
N SER A 89 3.21 12.06 6.35
CA SER A 89 3.14 13.43 5.87
C SER A 89 4.51 14.07 6.02
N ALA A 90 4.94 14.83 5.02
CA ALA A 90 6.08 15.72 5.17
C ALA A 90 5.91 16.51 6.49
N GLY A 91 6.99 16.64 7.25
CA GLY A 91 6.98 17.30 8.56
C GLY A 91 6.52 18.77 8.49
N PRO A 92 6.41 19.45 9.64
CA PRO A 92 5.93 20.84 9.73
C PRO A 92 6.73 21.88 8.92
N ASP A 93 7.86 21.51 8.33
CA ASP A 93 8.71 22.35 7.47
C ASP A 93 8.40 22.19 5.96
N ALA A 94 7.32 21.49 5.58
CA ALA A 94 6.85 21.51 4.21
C ALA A 94 6.29 22.91 3.89
N GLU A 95 7.12 23.78 3.29
CA GLU A 95 6.78 25.16 2.90
C GLU A 95 5.57 25.28 1.95
N ASN A 96 4.96 24.16 1.56
CA ASN A 96 3.71 24.12 0.83
C ASN A 96 2.87 22.89 1.25
N PRO A 97 1.69 23.07 1.88
CA PRO A 97 0.80 21.96 2.23
C PRO A 97 0.28 21.19 1.00
N ASP A 98 0.38 21.79 -0.20
CA ASP A 98 0.05 21.13 -1.47
C ASP A 98 1.23 20.36 -2.09
N VAL A 99 2.44 20.45 -1.51
CA VAL A 99 3.62 19.71 -1.98
C VAL A 99 4.05 18.74 -0.90
N VAL A 100 3.44 17.55 -0.92
CA VAL A 100 3.92 16.39 -0.18
C VAL A 100 5.32 16.06 -0.71
N ALA A 101 6.35 16.41 0.04
CA ALA A 101 7.74 16.17 -0.32
C ALA A 101 7.98 14.66 -0.54
N TYR A 102 8.44 14.31 -1.73
CA TYR A 102 8.79 12.96 -2.15
C TYR A 102 10.02 12.46 -1.39
N SER A 103 9.87 11.52 -0.46
CA SER A 103 11.00 10.68 -0.05
C SER A 103 11.09 9.49 -1.01
N ALA A 104 11.89 9.63 -2.06
CA ALA A 104 12.25 8.54 -2.99
C ALA A 104 13.09 7.41 -2.33
N GLY A 105 12.92 7.19 -1.03
CA GLY A 105 13.60 6.17 -0.22
C GLY A 105 12.72 5.57 0.88
N SER A 106 11.40 5.80 0.85
CA SER A 106 10.48 5.18 1.81
C SER A 106 10.00 3.79 1.40
N GLU A 107 10.35 3.28 0.22
CA GLU A 107 10.00 1.92 -0.22
C GLU A 107 11.07 0.92 0.20
N SER A 108 10.65 -0.26 0.66
CA SER A 108 11.54 -1.35 1.03
C SER A 108 10.94 -2.69 0.63
N VAL A 109 11.80 -3.63 0.25
CA VAL A 109 11.42 -5.03 0.04
C VAL A 109 11.76 -5.79 1.32
N TYR A 110 10.74 -6.38 1.94
CA TYR A 110 10.87 -7.09 3.21
C TYR A 110 11.07 -8.59 3.02
N ASN A 111 10.49 -9.16 1.96
CA ASN A 111 10.60 -10.58 1.69
C ASN A 111 10.41 -10.89 0.21
N ILE A 112 10.98 -11.98 -0.23
CA ILE A 112 10.90 -12.50 -1.59
C ILE A 112 10.51 -13.97 -1.51
N HIS A 113 9.61 -14.40 -2.40
CA HIS A 113 9.15 -15.77 -2.48
C HIS A 113 9.14 -16.21 -3.93
N ASP A 114 9.80 -17.32 -4.25
CA ASP A 114 9.99 -17.76 -5.64
C ASP A 114 8.69 -18.23 -6.32
N GLN A 115 7.63 -18.50 -5.55
CA GLN A 115 6.34 -18.95 -6.06
C GLN A 115 5.27 -17.84 -5.97
N ASN A 116 4.19 -18.01 -6.73
CA ASN A 116 3.02 -17.14 -6.69
C ASN A 116 1.95 -17.70 -5.73
N SER A 117 2.35 -18.00 -4.50
CA SER A 117 1.48 -18.67 -3.53
C SER A 117 0.83 -17.72 -2.53
N TRP A 118 1.40 -16.55 -2.27
CA TRP A 118 0.84 -15.59 -1.31
C TRP A 118 -0.41 -14.93 -1.87
N CYS A 119 -1.43 -14.85 -1.03
CA CYS A 119 -2.77 -14.45 -1.44
C CYS A 119 -3.42 -13.39 -0.54
N VAL A 120 -2.97 -13.28 0.71
CA VAL A 120 -3.55 -12.38 1.71
C VAL A 120 -2.45 -11.77 2.56
N LEU A 121 -2.58 -10.49 2.88
CA LEU A 121 -1.68 -9.73 3.72
C LEU A 121 -2.46 -9.01 4.82
N ALA A 122 -1.98 -9.12 6.06
CA ALA A 122 -2.49 -8.33 7.18
C ALA A 122 -1.35 -7.71 7.97
N LEU A 123 -1.55 -6.47 8.41
CA LEU A 123 -0.61 -5.70 9.21
C LEU A 123 -1.24 -5.33 10.54
N ASP A 124 -0.58 -5.73 11.62
CA ASP A 124 -0.82 -5.24 12.98
C ASP A 124 0.33 -4.30 13.33
N GLU A 125 0.22 -3.07 12.82
CA GLU A 125 1.27 -2.06 12.96
C GLU A 125 1.60 -1.70 14.42
N PRO A 126 0.63 -1.57 15.35
CA PRO A 126 0.94 -1.31 16.76
C PRO A 126 1.82 -2.36 17.44
N ASN A 127 1.73 -3.62 17.01
CA ASN A 127 2.55 -4.71 17.55
C ASN A 127 3.69 -5.12 16.61
N GLY A 128 3.90 -4.42 15.49
CA GLY A 128 4.98 -4.73 14.55
C GLY A 128 4.83 -6.09 13.85
N ARG A 129 3.60 -6.60 13.67
CA ARG A 129 3.34 -7.93 13.13
C ARG A 129 2.77 -7.90 11.74
N VAL A 130 3.21 -8.84 10.92
CA VAL A 130 2.71 -9.04 9.56
C VAL A 130 2.31 -10.50 9.39
N ALA A 131 1.09 -10.73 8.91
CA ALA A 131 0.62 -12.06 8.53
C ALA A 131 0.51 -12.17 7.00
N LEU A 132 1.09 -13.23 6.45
CA LEU A 132 1.00 -13.60 5.03
C LEU A 132 0.27 -14.94 4.92
N GLY A 133 -0.88 -14.93 4.25
CA GLY A 133 -1.60 -16.14 3.87
C GLY A 133 -1.16 -16.65 2.50
N ALA A 134 -1.10 -17.97 2.34
CA ALA A 134 -0.78 -18.64 1.09
C ALA A 134 -1.93 -19.54 0.60
N LEU A 135 -1.93 -19.84 -0.71
CA LEU A 135 -2.94 -20.67 -1.39
C LEU A 135 -2.99 -22.12 -0.90
N ASP A 136 -1.92 -22.62 -0.28
CA ASP A 136 -1.86 -23.93 0.36
C ASP A 136 -2.48 -23.95 1.78
N GLY A 137 -2.98 -22.80 2.25
CA GLY A 137 -3.57 -22.63 3.57
C GLY A 137 -2.57 -22.33 4.68
N ILE A 138 -1.27 -22.21 4.38
CA ILE A 138 -0.26 -21.81 5.36
C ILE A 138 -0.37 -20.32 5.64
N ILE A 139 -0.25 -19.95 6.91
CA ILE A 139 -0.14 -18.55 7.36
C ILE A 139 1.24 -18.38 8.00
N SER A 140 2.03 -17.47 7.43
CA SER A 140 3.33 -17.08 7.96
C SER A 140 3.19 -15.77 8.73
N ILE A 141 3.67 -15.75 9.98
CA ILE A 141 3.67 -14.54 10.82
C ILE A 141 5.12 -14.07 10.97
N MET A 142 5.36 -12.80 10.62
CA MET A 142 6.61 -12.08 10.87
C MET A 142 6.37 -11.10 12.01
N ASP A 143 7.28 -11.04 12.97
CA ASP A 143 7.21 -10.18 14.13
C ASP A 143 8.58 -9.51 14.33
N PHE A 144 8.57 -8.29 14.85
CA PHE A 144 9.79 -7.59 15.25
C PHE A 144 10.07 -7.90 16.72
N ALA A 145 11.22 -8.53 16.99
CA ALA A 145 11.63 -8.89 18.36
C ALA A 145 12.28 -7.72 19.11
#